data_AF-A0A959Y596-F1
#
_entry.id   AF-A0A959Y596-F1
#
_cell.length_a   1.000
_cell.length_b   1.000
_cell.length_c   1.000
_cell.angle_alpha   90.00
_cell.angle_beta   90.00
_cell.angle_gamma   90.00
#
_symmetry.space_group_name_H-M   'P 1'
#
loop_
_entity.id
_entity.type
_entity.pdbx_description
1 polymer ?
#
loop_
_entity_poly.entity_id
_entity_poly.type
_entity_poly.pdbx_seq_one_letter_code
_entity_poly.pdbx_strand_id
1 'polypeptide(L)'
;RDGAELTFGKSLAVIGSGVVGALAYTWSDSFWFSAVEGEVYALSSFFTAIVFWAILKWESVADEAHDTRWLILIAYLMGLSIGVHLLNLLCIPAIAFVYYFRKFKVTRNGILTTLVVSAVILGAIQGVIIPGLVKTAGFFERLFVNSFGLPFNTGVLFYGALITALI
;
A
#
# COMPACT_ATOMS: atom_id res chain seq x y z
N ARG A 1 10.17 0.10 25.48
CA ARG A 1 9.12 1.16 25.58
C ARG A 1 8.37 0.84 26.84
N ASP A 2 8.72 1.51 27.93
CA ASP A 2 8.17 1.20 29.24
C ASP A 2 6.68 1.48 29.23
N GLY A 3 5.88 0.47 29.56
CA GLY A 3 4.41 0.54 29.66
C GLY A 3 3.94 1.40 30.84
N ALA A 4 4.56 2.55 31.04
CA ALA A 4 4.10 3.54 32.00
C ALA A 4 2.73 4.04 31.52
N GLU A 5 1.71 3.91 32.37
CA GLU A 5 0.41 4.48 32.09
C GLU A 5 0.54 5.96 31.76
N LEU A 6 -0.05 6.37 30.65
CA LEU A 6 -0.09 7.76 30.25
C LEU A 6 -0.91 8.54 31.28
N THR A 7 -0.28 9.51 31.95
CA THR A 7 -1.02 10.47 32.77
C THR A 7 -2.05 11.19 31.91
N PHE A 8 -3.17 11.61 32.50
CA PHE A 8 -4.23 12.31 31.77
C PHE A 8 -3.69 13.47 30.91
N GLY A 9 -2.77 14.29 31.46
CA GLY A 9 -2.14 15.37 30.73
C GLY A 9 -1.32 14.92 29.51
N LYS A 10 -0.59 13.79 29.61
CA LYS A 10 0.14 13.22 28.47
C LYS A 10 -0.80 12.65 27.42
N SER A 11 -1.86 11.96 27.83
CA SER A 11 -2.89 11.45 26.92
C SER A 11 -3.55 12.60 26.15
N LEU A 12 -3.89 13.69 26.84
CA LEU A 12 -4.47 14.87 26.20
C LEU A 12 -3.49 15.52 25.21
N ALA A 13 -2.20 15.60 25.54
CA ALA A 13 -1.19 16.14 24.63
C ALA A 13 -1.01 15.26 23.37
N VAL A 14 -0.98 13.94 23.52
CA VAL A 14 -0.85 12.99 22.40
C VAL A 14 -2.08 13.04 21.49
N ILE A 15 -3.29 12.94 22.05
CA ILE A 15 -4.52 12.98 21.26
C ILE A 15 -4.72 14.38 20.66
N GLY A 16 -4.50 15.43 21.45
CA GLY A 16 -4.63 16.82 21.01
C GLY A 16 -3.69 17.17 19.86
N SER A 17 -2.42 16.75 19.92
CA SER A 17 -1.48 16.95 18.81
C SER A 17 -1.90 16.18 17.54
N GLY A 18 -2.47 14.98 17.68
CA GLY A 18 -3.04 14.24 16.56
C GLY A 18 -4.22 14.97 15.91
N VAL A 19 -5.14 15.52 16.73
CA VAL A 19 -6.28 16.30 16.24
C VAL A 19 -5.81 17.57 15.53
N VAL A 20 -4.89 18.33 16.14
CA VAL A 20 -4.34 19.54 15.52
C VAL A 20 -3.67 19.23 14.18
N GLY A 21 -2.87 18.16 14.11
CA GLY A 21 -2.23 17.72 12.87
C GLY A 21 -3.23 17.32 11.79
N ALA A 22 -4.27 16.56 12.15
CA ALA A 22 -5.32 16.15 11.23
C ALA A 22 -6.11 17.35 10.67
N LEU A 23 -6.49 18.29 11.53
CA LEU A 23 -7.19 19.51 11.10
C LEU A 23 -6.27 20.40 10.23
N ALA A 24 -5.00 20.56 10.61
CA ALA A 24 -4.04 21.32 9.80
C ALA A 24 -3.87 20.72 8.40
N TYR A 25 -3.86 19.39 8.27
CA TYR A 25 -3.84 18.71 6.98
C TYR A 25 -5.13 18.94 6.20
N THR A 26 -6.30 18.80 6.83
CA THR A 26 -7.62 19.01 6.21
C THR A 26 -7.75 20.39 5.57
N TRP A 27 -7.30 21.46 6.24
CA TRP A 27 -7.40 22.83 5.74
C TRP A 27 -6.14 23.33 5.02
N SER A 28 -5.21 22.44 4.67
CA SER A 28 -4.07 22.84 3.84
C SER A 28 -4.51 22.97 2.38
N ASP A 29 -4.13 24.07 1.71
CA ASP A 29 -4.60 24.39 0.35
C ASP A 29 -4.38 23.21 -0.62
N SER A 30 -3.19 22.60 -0.60
CA SER A 30 -2.86 21.51 -1.51
C SER A 30 -3.73 20.26 -1.32
N PHE A 31 -4.02 19.87 -0.08
CA PHE A 31 -4.82 18.67 0.19
C PHE A 31 -6.32 18.94 0.13
N TRP A 32 -6.78 20.12 0.55
CA TRP A 32 -8.17 20.53 0.40
C TRP A 32 -8.56 20.57 -1.09
N PHE A 33 -7.72 21.18 -1.91
CA PHE A 33 -7.95 21.25 -3.35
C PHE A 33 -7.93 19.86 -3.99
N SER A 34 -6.92 19.04 -3.67
CA SER A 34 -6.85 17.65 -4.16
C SER A 34 -8.05 16.79 -3.75
N ALA A 35 -8.71 17.10 -2.62
CA ALA A 35 -9.90 16.37 -2.15
C ALA A 35 -11.20 16.79 -2.84
N VAL A 36 -11.28 18.02 -3.35
CA VAL A 36 -12.45 18.54 -4.08
C VAL A 36 -12.33 18.26 -5.58
N GLU A 37 -11.10 18.12 -6.07
CA GLU A 37 -10.84 17.65 -7.43
C GLU A 37 -11.23 16.17 -7.59
N GLY A 38 -11.87 15.86 -8.71
CA GLY A 38 -12.23 14.48 -9.10
C GLY A 38 -11.04 13.65 -9.58
N GLU A 39 -9.92 13.69 -8.85
CA GLU A 39 -8.69 12.99 -9.16
C GLU A 39 -8.38 11.86 -8.16
N VAL A 40 -7.38 11.05 -8.52
CA VAL A 40 -6.99 9.84 -7.78
C VAL A 40 -6.05 10.12 -6.59
N TYR A 41 -5.49 11.33 -6.49
CA TYR A 41 -4.46 11.67 -5.50
C TYR A 41 -4.96 11.70 -4.06
N ALA A 42 -6.18 12.19 -3.82
CA ALA A 42 -6.77 12.18 -2.48
C ALA A 42 -6.96 10.75 -1.95
N LEU A 43 -7.54 9.87 -2.79
CA LEU A 43 -7.74 8.47 -2.43
C LEU A 43 -6.40 7.71 -2.31
N SER A 44 -5.43 8.00 -3.17
CA SER A 44 -4.06 7.46 -3.05
C SER A 44 -3.38 7.87 -1.74
N SER A 45 -3.56 9.12 -1.31
CA SER A 45 -3.00 9.65 -0.07
C SER A 45 -3.65 8.99 1.16
N PHE A 46 -4.95 8.73 1.10
CA PHE A 46 -5.67 7.97 2.12
C PHE A 46 -5.13 6.55 2.29
N PHE A 47 -4.94 5.79 1.20
CA PHE A 47 -4.34 4.46 1.26
C PHE A 47 -2.92 4.50 1.82
N THR A 48 -2.11 5.45 1.38
CA THR A 48 -0.74 5.67 1.87
C THR A 48 -0.72 5.90 3.38
N ALA A 49 -1.59 6.78 3.88
CA ALA A 49 -1.69 7.10 5.30
C ALA A 49 -2.12 5.88 6.14
N ILE A 50 -3.13 5.11 5.71
CA ILE A 50 -3.58 3.93 6.43
C ILE A 50 -2.54 2.81 6.39
N VAL A 51 -1.90 2.58 5.24
CA VAL A 51 -0.84 1.56 5.11
C VAL A 51 0.34 1.89 6.02
N PHE A 52 0.77 3.16 6.05
CA PHE A 52 1.84 3.61 6.94
C PHE A 52 1.45 3.48 8.41
N TRP A 53 0.22 3.85 8.77
CA TRP A 53 -0.30 3.64 10.13
C TRP A 53 -0.36 2.16 10.50
N ALA A 54 -0.82 1.30 9.57
CA ALA A 54 -0.95 -0.13 9.80
C ALA A 54 0.39 -0.82 10.03
N ILE A 55 1.47 -0.41 9.36
CA ILE A 55 2.79 -0.99 9.61
C ILE A 55 3.39 -0.55 10.95
N LEU A 56 3.13 0.69 11.38
CA LEU A 56 3.47 1.12 12.74
C LEU A 56 2.64 0.38 13.79
N LYS A 57 1.37 0.11 13.48
CA LYS A 57 0.52 -0.68 14.35
C LYS A 57 1.02 -2.12 14.45
N TRP A 58 1.41 -2.75 13.33
CA TRP A 58 2.07 -4.04 13.32
C TRP A 58 3.34 -4.03 14.18
N GLU A 59 4.21 -3.03 14.01
CA GLU A 59 5.46 -2.89 14.78
C GLU A 59 5.20 -2.91 16.29
N SER A 60 4.13 -2.24 16.74
CA SER A 60 3.77 -2.19 18.15
C SER A 60 3.30 -3.53 18.73
N VAL A 61 2.82 -4.46 17.90
CA VAL A 61 2.26 -5.77 18.31
C VAL A 61 3.01 -6.95 17.68
N ALA A 62 4.20 -6.74 17.13
CA ALA A 62 4.91 -7.71 16.29
C ALA A 62 5.35 -9.00 17.02
N ASP A 63 5.23 -9.04 18.36
CA ASP A 63 5.54 -10.21 19.19
C ASP A 63 4.28 -10.81 19.85
N GLU A 64 3.10 -10.27 19.54
CA GLU A 64 1.81 -10.81 19.99
C GLU A 64 1.31 -11.90 19.05
N ALA A 65 0.48 -12.82 19.57
CA ALA A 65 -0.24 -13.76 18.72
C ALA A 65 -1.15 -13.01 17.74
N HIS A 66 -1.19 -13.46 16.48
CA HIS A 66 -1.98 -12.86 15.38
C HIS A 66 -1.49 -11.48 14.89
N ASP A 67 -0.23 -11.12 15.10
CA ASP A 67 0.39 -9.91 14.52
C ASP A 67 0.24 -9.85 12.99
N THR A 68 0.32 -11.02 12.33
CA THR A 68 0.32 -11.20 10.89
C THR A 68 -0.92 -10.61 10.20
N ARG A 69 -2.04 -10.45 10.91
CA ARG A 69 -3.27 -9.81 10.36
C ARG A 69 -3.01 -8.40 9.82
N TRP A 70 -2.07 -7.67 10.42
CA TRP A 70 -1.72 -6.33 9.97
C TRP A 70 -0.92 -6.37 8.66
N LEU A 71 -0.04 -7.36 8.48
CA LEU A 71 0.68 -7.56 7.23
C LEU A 71 -0.26 -7.98 6.10
N ILE A 72 -1.25 -8.83 6.40
CA ILE A 72 -2.31 -9.20 5.44
C ILE A 72 -3.14 -7.96 5.06
N LEU A 73 -3.53 -7.13 6.05
CA LEU A 73 -4.24 -5.88 5.80
C LEU A 73 -3.43 -4.94 4.90
N ILE A 74 -2.13 -4.79 5.17
CA ILE A 74 -1.22 -3.97 4.35
C ILE A 74 -1.17 -4.50 2.92
N ALA A 75 -1.00 -5.81 2.73
CA ALA A 75 -0.98 -6.42 1.40
C ALA A 75 -2.30 -6.18 0.65
N TYR A 76 -3.43 -6.32 1.34
CA TYR A 76 -4.76 -6.06 0.78
C TYR A 76 -4.94 -4.59 0.36
N LEU A 77 -4.63 -3.65 1.25
CA LEU A 77 -4.74 -2.21 0.97
C LEU A 77 -3.79 -1.77 -0.14
N MET A 78 -2.59 -2.35 -0.19
CA MET A 78 -1.65 -2.11 -1.28
C MET A 78 -2.18 -2.59 -2.62
N GLY A 79 -2.71 -3.82 -2.67
CA GLY A 79 -3.33 -4.37 -3.88
C GLY A 79 -4.54 -3.56 -4.34
N LEU A 80 -5.45 -3.23 -3.41
CA LEU A 80 -6.64 -2.42 -3.71
C LEU A 80 -6.26 -1.04 -4.26
N SER A 81 -5.21 -0.42 -3.69
CA SER A 81 -4.74 0.88 -4.15
C SER A 81 -4.22 0.87 -5.58
N ILE A 82 -3.76 -0.26 -6.14
CA ILE A 82 -3.30 -0.33 -7.54
C ILE A 82 -4.44 0.03 -8.51
N GLY A 83 -5.68 -0.32 -8.17
CA GLY A 83 -6.86 0.05 -8.96
C GLY A 83 -7.21 1.55 -8.91
N VAL A 84 -6.59 2.30 -8.01
CA VAL A 84 -6.76 3.75 -7.84
C VAL A 84 -5.55 4.49 -8.40
N HIS A 85 -4.37 4.24 -7.82
CA HIS A 85 -3.12 4.88 -8.19
C HIS A 85 -1.90 4.10 -7.71
N LEU A 86 -0.81 4.18 -8.47
CA LEU A 86 0.42 3.42 -8.19
C LEU A 86 1.29 4.04 -7.09
N LEU A 87 1.03 5.28 -6.69
CA LEU A 87 1.88 6.00 -5.73
C LEU A 87 1.93 5.33 -4.36
N ASN A 88 0.86 4.65 -3.93
CA ASN A 88 0.86 3.94 -2.66
C ASN A 88 1.95 2.85 -2.59
N LEU A 89 2.38 2.28 -3.73
CA LEU A 89 3.46 1.29 -3.76
C LEU A 89 4.80 1.87 -3.28
N LEU A 90 4.99 3.19 -3.31
CA LEU A 90 6.17 3.84 -2.74
C LEU A 90 6.25 3.67 -1.21
N CYS A 91 5.21 3.15 -0.55
CA CYS A 91 5.29 2.74 0.85
C CYS A 91 6.16 1.49 1.06
N ILE A 92 6.43 0.69 0.02
CA ILE A 92 7.17 -0.58 0.13
C ILE A 92 8.53 -0.40 0.83
N PRO A 93 9.41 0.56 0.45
CA PRO A 93 10.64 0.83 1.18
C PRO A 93 10.43 1.16 2.66
N ALA A 94 9.47 2.02 2.98
CA ALA A 94 9.19 2.39 4.36
C ALA A 94 8.74 1.16 5.18
N ILE A 95 7.84 0.35 4.62
CA ILE A 95 7.37 -0.90 5.24
C ILE A 95 8.52 -1.87 5.48
N ALA A 96 9.37 -2.08 4.46
CA ALA A 96 10.53 -2.95 4.55
C ALA A 96 11.50 -2.51 5.65
N PHE A 97 11.72 -1.20 5.81
CA PHE A 97 12.53 -0.65 6.89
C PHE A 97 11.91 -0.85 8.27
N VAL A 98 10.61 -0.58 8.44
CA VAL A 98 9.93 -0.83 9.71
C VAL A 98 10.02 -2.32 10.09
N TYR A 99 9.82 -3.21 9.12
CA TYR A 99 10.01 -4.65 9.31
C TYR A 99 11.45 -5.00 9.70
N TYR A 100 12.44 -4.49 8.97
CA TYR A 100 13.85 -4.76 9.23
C TYR A 100 14.27 -4.29 10.63
N PHE A 101 13.94 -3.06 10.99
CA PHE A 101 14.27 -2.49 12.30
C PHE A 101 13.57 -3.22 13.45
N ARG A 102 12.39 -3.81 13.21
CA ARG A 102 11.69 -4.58 14.24
C ARG A 102 12.26 -5.97 14.45
N LYS A 103 12.61 -6.68 13.38
CA LYS A 103 12.96 -8.12 13.45
C LYS A 103 14.47 -8.39 13.46
N PHE A 104 15.31 -7.43 13.10
CA PHE A 104 16.75 -7.65 12.97
C PHE A 104 17.57 -6.59 13.72
N LYS A 105 18.80 -6.96 14.08
CA LYS A 105 19.76 -6.00 14.61
C LYS A 105 20.19 -5.04 13.49
N VAL A 106 20.13 -3.74 13.79
CA VAL A 106 20.45 -2.68 12.84
C VAL A 106 21.95 -2.70 12.54
N THR A 107 22.29 -2.87 11.27
CA THR A 107 23.67 -2.82 10.76
C THR A 107 23.70 -2.02 9.46
N ARG A 108 24.87 -1.45 9.12
CA ARG A 108 25.05 -0.73 7.86
C ARG A 108 24.70 -1.60 6.64
N ASN A 109 25.13 -2.86 6.65
CA ASN A 109 24.84 -3.80 5.56
C ASN A 109 23.36 -4.17 5.52
N GLY A 110 22.70 -4.31 6.67
CA GLY A 110 21.27 -4.57 6.73
C GLY A 110 20.41 -3.40 6.21
N ILE A 111 20.81 -2.16 6.50
CA ILE A 111 20.15 -0.96 5.92
C ILE A 111 20.31 -0.95 4.39
N LEU A 112 21.53 -1.17 3.89
CA LEU A 112 21.79 -1.15 2.45
C LEU A 112 21.05 -2.28 1.72
N THR A 113 21.06 -3.48 2.27
CA THR A 113 20.33 -4.63 1.69
C THR A 113 18.83 -4.40 1.74
N THR A 114 18.27 -3.87 2.82
CA THR A 114 16.84 -3.53 2.91
C THR A 114 16.45 -2.50 1.85
N LEU A 115 17.28 -1.47 1.63
CA LEU A 115 17.06 -0.47 0.59
C LEU A 115 17.04 -1.11 -0.82
N VAL A 116 18.05 -1.92 -1.13
CA VAL A 116 18.16 -2.58 -2.45
C VAL A 116 17.00 -3.55 -2.67
N VAL A 117 16.70 -4.42 -1.70
CA VAL A 117 15.61 -5.39 -1.81
C VAL A 117 14.26 -4.69 -1.98
N SER A 118 13.98 -3.67 -1.18
CA SER A 118 12.71 -2.93 -1.31
C SER A 118 12.60 -2.16 -2.63
N ALA A 119 13.69 -1.59 -3.14
CA ALA A 119 13.73 -0.97 -4.46
C ALA A 119 13.50 -1.99 -5.58
N VAL A 120 14.08 -3.19 -5.48
CA VAL A 120 13.86 -4.29 -6.43
C VAL A 120 12.40 -4.76 -6.39
N ILE A 121 11.81 -4.93 -5.20
CA ILE A 121 10.40 -5.31 -5.07
C ILE A 121 9.50 -4.25 -5.71
N LEU A 122 9.72 -2.97 -5.41
CA LEU A 122 8.97 -1.85 -5.99
C LEU A 122 9.09 -1.84 -7.53
N GLY A 123 10.32 -1.95 -8.05
CA GLY A 123 10.60 -1.97 -9.48
C GLY A 123 10.02 -3.19 -10.19
N ALA A 124 10.04 -4.37 -9.56
CA ALA A 124 9.44 -5.58 -10.10
C ALA A 124 7.91 -5.45 -10.20
N ILE A 125 7.26 -4.92 -9.15
CA ILE A 125 5.81 -4.72 -9.15
C ILE A 125 5.41 -3.70 -10.23
N GLN A 126 6.03 -2.52 -10.25
CA GLN A 126 5.67 -1.45 -11.17
C GLN A 126 6.10 -1.71 -12.62
N GLY A 127 7.27 -2.31 -12.82
CA GLY A 127 7.87 -2.48 -14.16
C GLY A 127 7.52 -3.79 -14.84
N VAL A 128 7.22 -4.85 -14.08
CA VAL A 128 7.02 -6.21 -14.63
C VAL A 128 5.62 -6.71 -14.36
N ILE A 129 5.20 -6.76 -13.08
CA ILE A 129 3.95 -7.42 -12.69
C ILE A 129 2.73 -6.65 -13.23
N ILE A 130 2.63 -5.36 -12.93
CA ILE A 130 1.47 -4.54 -13.34
C ILE A 130 1.39 -4.42 -14.87
N PRO A 131 2.47 -4.04 -15.60
CA PRO A 131 2.41 -3.96 -17.07
C PRO A 131 2.23 -5.34 -17.70
N GLY A 132 2.81 -6.38 -17.11
CA GLY A 132 2.66 -7.77 -17.55
C GLY A 132 1.20 -8.21 -17.51
N LEU A 133 0.50 -7.95 -16.40
CA LEU A 133 -0.91 -8.29 -16.22
C LEU A 133 -1.81 -7.59 -17.26
N VAL A 134 -1.55 -6.31 -17.54
CA VAL A 134 -2.30 -5.55 -18.56
C VAL A 134 -1.98 -6.06 -19.96
N LYS A 135 -0.71 -6.38 -20.25
CA LYS A 135 -0.26 -6.88 -21.56
C LYS A 135 -0.86 -8.24 -21.88
N THR A 136 -0.95 -9.14 -20.91
CA THR A 136 -1.59 -10.45 -21.08
C THR A 136 -3.10 -10.31 -21.22
N ALA A 137 -3.76 -9.45 -20.43
CA ALA A 137 -5.18 -9.14 -20.63
C ALA A 137 -5.46 -8.64 -22.06
N GLY A 138 -4.65 -7.71 -22.57
CA GLY A 138 -4.74 -7.22 -23.95
C GLY A 138 -4.37 -8.25 -25.02
N PHE A 139 -3.62 -9.30 -24.69
CA PHE A 139 -3.40 -10.44 -25.58
C PHE A 139 -4.67 -11.28 -25.70
N PHE A 140 -5.30 -11.64 -24.57
CA PHE A 140 -6.58 -12.39 -24.57
C PHE A 140 -7.68 -11.63 -25.29
N GLU A 141 -7.79 -10.32 -25.07
CA GLU A 141 -8.76 -9.47 -25.78
C GLU A 141 -8.59 -9.54 -27.30
N ARG A 142 -7.36 -9.38 -27.80
CA ARG A 142 -7.09 -9.47 -29.23
C ARG A 142 -7.34 -10.86 -29.79
N LEU A 143 -7.02 -11.92 -29.04
CA LEU A 143 -7.29 -13.30 -29.45
C LEU A 143 -8.80 -13.54 -29.61
N PHE A 144 -9.60 -13.14 -28.61
CA PHE A 144 -11.04 -13.40 -28.61
C PHE A 144 -11.77 -12.58 -29.67
N VAL A 145 -11.43 -11.29 -29.80
CA VAL A 145 -12.08 -10.41 -30.77
C VAL A 145 -11.61 -10.71 -32.19
N ASN A 146 -10.30 -10.82 -32.45
CA ASN A 146 -9.79 -10.91 -33.82
C ASN A 146 -9.77 -12.34 -34.37
N SER A 147 -9.55 -13.36 -33.52
CA SER A 147 -9.47 -14.75 -33.98
C SER A 147 -10.79 -15.49 -33.80
N PHE A 148 -11.51 -15.27 -32.70
CA PHE A 148 -12.79 -15.94 -32.45
C PHE A 148 -14.01 -15.11 -32.87
N GLY A 149 -13.83 -13.84 -33.25
CA GLY A 149 -14.92 -12.97 -33.73
C GLY A 149 -15.91 -12.57 -32.63
N LEU A 150 -15.50 -12.63 -31.36
CA LEU A 150 -16.36 -12.30 -30.23
C LEU A 150 -16.47 -10.78 -29.99
N PRO A 151 -17.50 -10.31 -29.28
CA PRO A 151 -17.62 -8.89 -28.91
C PRO A 151 -16.46 -8.39 -28.04
N PHE A 152 -16.26 -7.08 -28.06
CA PHE A 152 -15.27 -6.39 -27.22
C PHE A 152 -15.49 -6.68 -25.72
N ASN A 153 -14.39 -6.67 -24.95
CA ASN A 153 -14.25 -7.05 -23.54
C ASN A 153 -14.38 -8.55 -23.22
N THR A 154 -14.72 -9.42 -24.17
CA THR A 154 -14.89 -10.86 -23.89
C THR A 154 -13.58 -11.53 -23.48
N GLY A 155 -12.46 -11.16 -24.09
CA GLY A 155 -11.15 -11.73 -23.74
C GLY A 155 -10.63 -11.21 -22.40
N VAL A 156 -10.84 -9.92 -22.09
CA VAL A 156 -10.51 -9.36 -20.75
C VAL A 156 -11.34 -10.02 -19.65
N LEU A 157 -12.65 -10.22 -19.86
CA LEU A 157 -13.52 -10.89 -18.89
C LEU A 157 -13.11 -12.35 -18.68
N PHE A 158 -12.81 -13.07 -19.76
CA PHE A 158 -12.30 -14.43 -19.66
C PHE A 158 -10.99 -14.49 -18.88
N TYR A 159 -10.04 -13.60 -19.19
CA TYR A 159 -8.78 -13.50 -18.48
C TYR A 159 -8.97 -13.17 -16.99
N GLY A 160 -9.86 -12.24 -16.66
CA GLY A 160 -10.21 -11.93 -15.27
C GLY A 160 -10.81 -13.13 -14.51
N ALA A 161 -11.67 -13.89 -15.17
CA ALA A 161 -12.22 -15.14 -14.60
C ALA A 161 -11.12 -16.20 -14.41
N LEU A 162 -10.21 -16.35 -15.37
CA LEU A 162 -9.09 -17.28 -15.30
C LEU A 162 -8.15 -16.97 -14.13
N ILE A 163 -7.80 -15.70 -13.94
CA ILE A 163 -6.96 -15.25 -12.81
C ILE A 163 -7.67 -15.49 -11.49
N THR A 164 -8.96 -15.17 -11.38
CA THR A 164 -9.75 -15.42 -10.18
C THR A 164 -9.85 -16.90 -9.85
N ALA A 165 -9.94 -17.78 -10.86
CA ALA A 165 -10.00 -19.23 -10.66
C ALA A 165 -8.66 -19.87 -10.24
N LEU A 166 -7.54 -19.16 -10.45
CA LEU A 166 -6.20 -19.63 -10.11
C LEU A 166 -5.79 -19.30 -8.67
N ILE A 167 -6.46 -18.31 -8.05
CA ILE A 167 -6.20 -17.81 -6.68
C ILE A 167 -7.13 -18.52 -5.70
#